data_AF-A0A0A1TXS6-F1
#
_entry.id   AF-A0A0A1TXS6-F1
#
_cell.length_a   1.000
_cell.length_b   1.000
_cell.length_c   1.000
_cell.angle_alpha   90.00
_cell.angle_beta   90.00
_cell.angle_gamma   90.00
#
_symmetry.space_group_name_H-M   'P 1'
#
loop_
_entity.id
_entity.type
_entity.pdbx_description
1 polymer ?
#
loop_
_entity_poly.entity_id
_entity_poly.type
_entity_poly.pdbx_seq_one_letter_code
_entity_poly.pdbx_strand_id
1 'polypeptide(L)'
;NVINDTSLPKCILYTKHSCIHVTWGYYLLYAKYGYYRVGMDCVECLSNCSTCNTKDTCLTCNLTNYKTTSGKCLPQNSIFGCAVEVTQNGCNKCLPGYYTINNKECEKCNNNCTTCTQYEKCTSCVENKVLFESGLCLDISFVPECIEVLNSKCSKCSFWHSPNITGTLCNKKIVWWVLFIIILFTIIMMIFLILLIVFTVKCIEKKVHQKQLEKTTTSFKMSHSNISFVQLSNGIVVNKTDIIFGCPDDPVKVGADSRELICVGNSSKQHLKIQFSTKENTAKYTIKTEPKVVSLSQGMAVEFEIFVEPKCSCKINDKIVLFSKGLKDGITNNNQLTLRVFTEMSTHLDPDELIEEKKLGEGSFGIVYKGSFRGNFVAIKKMKELKEDVDEINDFTKEVEMLDKFRSEYIVHFYGAVFIPNKVCVVTEFAQYGSLQDLMKHKTYDEIDMILRIKMMLDASRGILYLHENGILHRDIKPDNILVFSLNLNDKVNAKLTDFGSARNVNMLMTNMTFTKGIGTPIYMAPEVLNKEKYKKAADIYSFGITMYEVFGWCKAYPITTFKFPWKIAEFVTAGERLERRENIPEKLYQLIEMCWKQNPKERETTINIVDFIQRICPLSSLFEFHTNKMYLILFFV
;
A
#
# COMPACT_ATOMS: atom_id res chain seq x y z
N ASN A 1 140.06 36.18 -103.81
CA ASN A 1 141.13 35.18 -104.04
C ASN A 1 140.54 33.80 -103.87
N VAL A 2 140.32 33.11 -105.00
CA VAL A 2 140.64 31.69 -105.31
C VAL A 2 140.80 30.77 -104.07
N ILE A 3 140.18 29.59 -103.96
CA ILE A 3 140.48 28.32 -104.69
C ILE A 3 139.41 27.26 -104.34
N ASN A 4 139.16 26.36 -105.30
CA ASN A 4 138.68 24.95 -105.28
C ASN A 4 138.76 24.21 -103.91
N ASP A 5 138.13 23.06 -103.64
CA ASP A 5 137.65 21.96 -104.46
C ASP A 5 136.70 21.05 -103.62
N THR A 6 136.03 20.16 -104.33
CA THR A 6 135.12 19.07 -103.97
C THR A 6 135.64 18.03 -102.95
N SER A 7 134.75 17.52 -102.07
CA SER A 7 134.56 16.07 -101.76
C SER A 7 133.56 15.80 -100.61
N LEU A 8 132.64 14.87 -100.87
CA LEU A 8 131.65 14.22 -99.97
C LEU A 8 132.30 13.40 -98.83
N PRO A 9 131.59 13.11 -97.71
CA PRO A 9 130.91 11.80 -97.60
C PRO A 9 129.56 11.73 -96.82
N LYS A 10 128.85 10.64 -97.19
CA LYS A 10 127.60 9.95 -96.75
C LYS A 10 127.05 10.07 -95.30
N CYS A 11 125.71 9.97 -95.24
CA CYS A 11 124.84 9.73 -94.07
C CYS A 11 124.96 8.32 -93.45
N ILE A 12 124.75 8.20 -92.12
CA ILE A 12 124.25 6.99 -91.42
C ILE A 12 123.23 7.42 -90.33
N LEU A 13 122.04 6.80 -90.34
CA LEU A 13 120.96 6.91 -89.34
C LEU A 13 121.20 5.93 -88.17
N TYR A 14 120.97 6.35 -86.92
CA TYR A 14 120.76 5.46 -85.76
C TYR A 14 119.46 5.84 -85.03
N THR A 15 118.47 4.95 -85.02
CA THR A 15 117.26 5.03 -84.19
C THR A 15 117.45 4.20 -82.90
N LYS A 16 117.20 4.78 -81.72
CA LYS A 16 117.18 4.06 -80.43
C LYS A 16 115.71 3.74 -80.07
N HIS A 17 115.41 2.45 -79.83
CA HIS A 17 114.04 1.91 -79.71
C HIS A 17 113.14 2.44 -78.57
N SER A 18 113.67 3.22 -77.62
CA SER A 18 112.98 3.58 -76.36
C SER A 18 112.38 5.00 -76.32
N CYS A 19 112.70 5.85 -77.30
CA CYS A 19 112.22 7.23 -77.37
C CYS A 19 111.65 7.55 -78.76
N ILE A 20 110.57 8.33 -78.80
CA ILE A 20 109.92 8.73 -80.06
C ILE A 20 110.48 10.08 -80.50
N HIS A 21 111.02 10.17 -81.72
CA HIS A 21 111.52 11.41 -82.34
C HIS A 21 110.48 12.01 -83.30
N VAL A 22 110.29 13.34 -83.23
CA VAL A 22 109.56 14.13 -84.23
C VAL A 22 110.44 15.30 -84.67
N THR A 23 110.64 15.50 -85.98
CA THR A 23 111.36 16.66 -86.53
C THR A 23 110.40 17.52 -87.34
N TRP A 24 110.53 18.85 -87.20
CA TRP A 24 110.30 19.97 -88.15
C TRP A 24 110.48 21.26 -87.32
N GLY A 25 111.74 21.63 -87.01
CA GLY A 25 112.13 22.92 -86.41
C GLY A 25 112.62 22.91 -84.95
N TYR A 26 112.10 22.04 -84.08
CA TYR A 26 112.60 21.81 -82.72
C TYR A 26 112.57 20.30 -82.42
N TYR A 27 113.66 19.73 -81.89
CA TYR A 27 113.70 18.31 -81.50
C TYR A 27 112.81 18.09 -80.26
N LEU A 28 111.62 17.51 -80.44
CA LEU A 28 110.76 17.09 -79.32
C LEU A 28 110.80 15.57 -79.17
N LEU A 29 111.28 15.12 -78.00
CA LEU A 29 111.35 13.72 -77.57
C LEU A 29 110.21 13.43 -76.58
N TYR A 30 109.38 12.44 -76.89
CA TYR A 30 108.39 11.86 -75.97
C TYR A 30 108.82 10.45 -75.54
N ALA A 31 108.66 10.16 -74.25
CA ALA A 31 108.86 8.81 -73.72
C ALA A 31 107.67 7.91 -74.12
N LYS A 32 107.98 6.68 -74.54
CA LYS A 32 106.97 5.66 -74.84
C LYS A 32 106.32 5.19 -73.54
N TYR A 33 105.10 4.65 -73.63
CA TYR A 33 104.36 4.12 -72.48
C TYR A 33 105.23 3.12 -71.68
N GLY A 34 105.26 3.26 -70.35
CA GLY A 34 106.17 2.51 -69.48
C GLY A 34 107.55 3.14 -69.26
N TYR A 35 107.86 4.29 -69.87
CA TYR A 35 109.11 5.04 -69.66
C TYR A 35 108.82 6.49 -69.27
N TYR A 36 109.73 7.11 -68.51
CA TYR A 36 109.72 8.54 -68.22
C TYR A 36 111.02 9.20 -68.69
N ARG A 37 110.96 10.50 -68.98
CA ARG A 37 112.07 11.23 -69.61
C ARG A 37 113.05 11.76 -68.56
N VAL A 38 114.34 11.52 -68.75
CA VAL A 38 115.43 12.13 -67.98
C VAL A 38 116.42 12.75 -68.97
N GLY A 39 116.43 14.08 -69.08
CA GLY A 39 117.26 14.79 -70.06
C GLY A 39 116.85 14.46 -71.51
N MET A 40 117.73 13.75 -72.23
CA MET A 40 117.48 13.22 -73.58
C MET A 40 117.30 11.70 -73.65
N ASP A 41 117.35 10.99 -72.51
CA ASP A 41 117.11 9.55 -72.42
C ASP A 41 115.73 9.24 -71.82
N CYS A 42 115.17 8.08 -72.16
CA CYS A 42 113.92 7.56 -71.60
C CYS A 42 114.26 6.35 -70.71
N VAL A 43 113.91 6.42 -69.41
CA VAL A 43 114.18 5.38 -68.41
C VAL A 43 112.89 4.66 -68.05
N GLU A 44 112.97 3.34 -67.86
CA GLU A 44 111.80 2.50 -67.57
C GLU A 44 111.19 2.82 -66.20
N CYS A 45 109.86 2.85 -66.16
CA CYS A 45 109.09 2.92 -64.92
C CYS A 45 109.20 1.61 -64.13
N LEU A 46 108.89 1.65 -62.82
CA LEU A 46 108.73 0.43 -62.03
C LEU A 46 107.65 -0.47 -62.64
N SER A 47 107.86 -1.79 -62.59
CA SER A 47 107.01 -2.79 -63.26
C SER A 47 105.54 -2.80 -62.78
N ASN A 48 105.27 -2.28 -61.59
CA ASN A 48 103.93 -2.11 -61.04
C ASN A 48 103.20 -0.84 -61.53
N CYS A 49 103.84 -0.05 -62.42
CA CYS A 49 103.36 1.24 -62.87
C CYS A 49 103.15 1.29 -64.38
N SER A 50 102.04 1.90 -64.79
CA SER A 50 101.65 2.04 -66.19
C SER A 50 102.26 3.32 -66.78
N THR A 51 102.17 4.42 -66.04
CA THR A 51 102.88 5.67 -66.34
C THR A 51 103.50 6.25 -65.07
N CYS A 52 104.69 6.82 -65.18
CA CYS A 52 105.41 7.45 -64.09
C CYS A 52 106.06 8.76 -64.55
N ASN A 53 106.37 9.64 -63.59
CA ASN A 53 107.13 10.88 -63.86
C ASN A 53 108.53 10.84 -63.22
N THR A 54 108.72 9.99 -62.22
CA THR A 54 110.02 9.77 -61.58
C THR A 54 110.21 8.28 -61.36
N LYS A 55 111.43 7.88 -60.96
CA LYS A 55 111.77 6.48 -60.71
C LYS A 55 110.89 5.82 -59.63
N ASP A 56 110.43 6.59 -58.64
CA ASP A 56 109.78 6.04 -57.44
C ASP A 56 108.30 6.45 -57.26
N THR A 57 107.75 7.28 -58.16
CA THR A 57 106.34 7.71 -58.08
C THR A 57 105.57 7.49 -59.38
N CYS A 58 104.42 6.85 -59.22
CA CYS A 58 103.61 6.41 -60.34
C CYS A 58 102.37 7.28 -60.50
N LEU A 59 102.13 7.70 -61.74
CA LEU A 59 100.96 8.50 -62.09
C LEU A 59 99.74 7.59 -62.20
N THR A 60 99.88 6.47 -62.91
CA THR A 60 98.88 5.40 -62.99
C THR A 60 99.53 4.05 -62.74
N CYS A 61 98.86 3.19 -61.99
CA CYS A 61 99.32 1.82 -61.73
C CYS A 61 99.00 0.92 -62.91
N ASN A 62 99.70 -0.20 -63.04
CA ASN A 62 99.33 -1.21 -64.03
C ASN A 62 97.97 -1.87 -63.66
N LEU A 63 97.44 -2.75 -64.52
CA LEU A 63 96.09 -3.30 -64.35
C LEU A 63 95.90 -4.15 -63.09
N THR A 64 96.96 -4.68 -62.48
CA THR A 64 96.90 -5.56 -61.31
C THR A 64 97.12 -4.84 -59.98
N ASN A 65 97.43 -3.53 -60.02
CA ASN A 65 97.76 -2.73 -58.85
C ASN A 65 96.82 -1.52 -58.72
N TYR A 66 96.66 -0.99 -57.50
CA TYR A 66 95.93 0.25 -57.20
C TYR A 66 96.85 1.31 -56.63
N LYS A 67 96.48 2.58 -56.84
CA LYS A 67 97.25 3.74 -56.39
C LYS A 67 96.81 4.18 -54.99
N THR A 68 97.72 4.06 -54.02
CA THR A 68 97.53 4.60 -52.66
C THR A 68 97.49 6.13 -52.67
N THR A 69 97.00 6.74 -51.60
CA THR A 69 97.02 8.20 -51.39
C THR A 69 98.44 8.76 -51.40
N SER A 70 99.45 7.96 -51.03
CA SER A 70 100.87 8.30 -51.06
C SER A 70 101.52 8.15 -52.45
N GLY A 71 100.77 7.76 -53.48
CA GLY A 71 101.25 7.67 -54.86
C GLY A 71 102.01 6.38 -55.21
N LYS A 72 101.99 5.38 -54.33
CA LYS A 72 102.58 4.05 -54.57
C LYS A 72 101.54 3.10 -55.18
N CYS A 73 102.01 2.15 -55.97
CA CYS A 73 101.16 1.12 -56.58
C CYS A 73 101.29 -0.19 -55.81
N LEU A 74 100.22 -0.60 -55.13
CA LEU A 74 100.13 -1.86 -54.38
C LEU A 74 99.21 -2.86 -55.09
N PRO A 75 99.43 -4.18 -54.92
CA PRO A 75 98.58 -5.20 -55.53
C PRO A 75 97.10 -5.05 -55.16
N GLN A 76 96.18 -5.17 -56.11
CA GLN A 76 94.74 -5.06 -55.84
C GLN A 76 94.25 -6.09 -54.81
N ASN A 77 94.90 -7.26 -54.74
CA ASN A 77 94.59 -8.30 -53.76
C ASN A 77 95.04 -7.98 -52.33
N SER A 78 95.74 -6.87 -52.09
CA SER A 78 96.14 -6.46 -50.73
C SER A 78 95.04 -5.72 -49.97
N ILE A 79 93.96 -5.29 -50.63
CA ILE A 79 92.80 -4.69 -49.96
C ILE A 79 91.87 -5.80 -49.50
N PHE A 80 91.81 -6.00 -48.19
CA PHE A 80 90.83 -6.90 -47.56
C PHE A 80 89.55 -6.14 -47.21
N GLY A 81 88.40 -6.81 -47.33
CA GLY A 81 87.11 -6.22 -46.91
C GLY A 81 86.44 -5.33 -47.95
N CYS A 82 86.86 -5.36 -49.22
CA CYS A 82 86.14 -4.66 -50.30
C CYS A 82 84.90 -5.46 -50.74
N ALA A 83 83.75 -4.79 -50.87
CA ALA A 83 82.50 -5.40 -51.30
C ALA A 83 82.36 -5.50 -52.84
N VAL A 84 83.27 -4.87 -53.57
CA VAL A 84 83.30 -4.83 -55.03
C VAL A 84 84.71 -5.16 -55.54
N GLU A 85 84.84 -5.37 -56.85
CA GLU A 85 86.17 -5.55 -57.46
C GLU A 85 87.02 -4.28 -57.27
N VAL A 86 88.26 -4.49 -56.79
CA VAL A 86 89.21 -3.41 -56.54
C VAL A 86 89.76 -2.94 -57.88
N THR A 87 89.68 -1.64 -58.14
CA THR A 87 90.20 -1.04 -59.38
C THR A 87 91.57 -0.41 -59.15
N GLN A 88 92.16 0.17 -60.18
CA GLN A 88 93.39 0.97 -60.07
C GLN A 88 93.25 2.17 -59.11
N ASN A 89 92.02 2.55 -58.76
CA ASN A 89 91.71 3.61 -57.80
C ASN A 89 91.48 3.13 -56.36
N GLY A 90 91.60 1.81 -56.11
CA GLY A 90 91.32 1.18 -54.81
C GLY A 90 89.88 0.67 -54.72
N CYS A 91 89.40 0.49 -53.48
CA CYS A 91 88.05 0.05 -53.15
C CYS A 91 87.11 1.23 -52.90
N ASN A 92 85.96 1.26 -53.56
CA ASN A 92 84.96 2.33 -53.39
C ASN A 92 83.81 1.98 -52.41
N LYS A 93 83.68 0.70 -52.02
CA LYS A 93 82.63 0.23 -51.10
C LYS A 93 83.13 -0.96 -50.29
N CYS A 94 83.15 -0.83 -48.96
CA CYS A 94 83.57 -1.90 -48.06
C CYS A 94 82.42 -2.87 -47.74
N LEU A 95 82.77 -4.09 -47.35
CA LEU A 95 81.83 -5.10 -46.84
C LEU A 95 81.22 -4.65 -45.50
N PRO A 96 80.03 -5.15 -45.11
CA PRO A 96 79.53 -4.99 -43.75
C PRO A 96 80.59 -5.40 -42.71
N GLY A 97 80.72 -4.62 -41.63
CA GLY A 97 81.79 -4.78 -40.65
C GLY A 97 83.14 -4.16 -41.06
N TYR A 98 83.22 -3.42 -42.17
CA TYR A 98 84.37 -2.63 -42.58
C TYR A 98 83.95 -1.19 -42.91
N TYR A 99 84.85 -0.22 -42.71
CA TYR A 99 84.65 1.19 -43.06
C TYR A 99 85.77 1.68 -43.98
N THR A 100 85.48 2.69 -44.79
CA THR A 100 86.43 3.22 -45.78
C THR A 100 87.44 4.13 -45.10
N ILE A 101 88.73 3.84 -45.29
CA ILE A 101 89.85 4.70 -44.89
C ILE A 101 90.54 5.26 -46.14
N ASN A 102 90.98 6.52 -46.05
CA ASN A 102 91.68 7.21 -47.14
C ASN A 102 90.96 7.20 -48.51
N ASN A 103 89.63 7.03 -48.50
CA ASN A 103 88.72 6.91 -49.65
C ASN A 103 88.96 5.72 -50.59
N LYS A 104 89.91 4.82 -50.29
CA LYS A 104 90.39 3.79 -51.24
C LYS A 104 90.66 2.43 -50.61
N GLU A 105 90.63 2.35 -49.28
CA GLU A 105 90.96 1.15 -48.52
C GLU A 105 89.86 0.86 -47.50
N CYS A 106 89.79 -0.38 -47.02
CA CYS A 106 88.79 -0.83 -46.07
C CYS A 106 89.45 -1.35 -44.81
N GLU A 107 88.99 -0.89 -43.65
CA GLU A 107 89.45 -1.36 -42.35
C GLU A 107 88.28 -1.92 -41.53
N LYS A 108 88.55 -2.93 -40.71
CA LYS A 108 87.52 -3.64 -39.95
C LYS A 108 86.98 -2.77 -38.80
N CYS A 109 85.66 -2.76 -38.63
CA CYS A 109 84.98 -2.13 -37.49
C CYS A 109 85.34 -2.83 -36.17
N ASN A 110 85.23 -2.10 -35.05
CA ASN A 110 85.30 -2.70 -33.72
C ASN A 110 84.25 -3.83 -33.58
N ASN A 111 84.62 -4.91 -32.90
CA ASN A 111 83.81 -6.12 -32.73
C ASN A 111 82.41 -5.87 -32.10
N ASN A 112 82.18 -4.70 -31.50
CA ASN A 112 80.88 -4.31 -30.95
C ASN A 112 79.92 -3.68 -31.97
N CYS A 113 80.41 -3.30 -33.15
CA CYS A 113 79.61 -2.70 -34.21
C CYS A 113 79.28 -3.71 -35.32
N THR A 114 78.06 -3.67 -35.84
CA THR A 114 77.71 -4.35 -37.10
C THR A 114 78.09 -3.48 -38.31
N THR A 115 77.91 -2.16 -38.19
CA THR A 115 78.39 -1.15 -39.15
C THR A 115 79.00 0.04 -38.41
N CYS A 116 80.03 0.67 -38.97
CA CYS A 116 80.73 1.79 -38.35
C CYS A 116 81.21 2.83 -39.39
N THR A 117 81.51 4.04 -38.92
CA THR A 117 82.15 5.08 -39.75
C THR A 117 83.62 5.32 -39.41
N GLN A 118 84.02 4.94 -38.19
CA GLN A 118 85.39 4.93 -37.66
C GLN A 118 85.52 3.72 -36.73
N TYR A 119 86.75 3.35 -36.37
CA TYR A 119 87.00 2.19 -35.51
C TYR A 119 86.10 2.15 -34.25
N GLU A 120 85.93 3.27 -33.52
CA GLU A 120 85.10 3.33 -32.30
C GLU A 120 83.69 3.91 -32.49
N LYS A 121 83.30 4.30 -33.71
CA LYS A 121 82.02 4.99 -33.97
C LYS A 121 81.08 4.09 -34.76
N CYS A 122 80.24 3.36 -34.04
CA CYS A 122 79.24 2.47 -34.62
C CYS A 122 78.04 3.26 -35.18
N THR A 123 77.44 2.74 -36.25
CA THR A 123 76.13 3.16 -36.75
C THR A 123 75.06 2.10 -36.52
N SER A 124 75.46 0.86 -36.24
CA SER A 124 74.60 -0.20 -35.71
C SER A 124 75.42 -1.14 -34.83
N CYS A 125 74.75 -1.73 -33.85
CA CYS A 125 75.33 -2.62 -32.86
C CYS A 125 75.03 -4.09 -33.17
N VAL A 126 75.88 -4.97 -32.67
CA VAL A 126 75.61 -6.41 -32.59
C VAL A 126 74.43 -6.70 -31.65
N GLU A 127 73.90 -7.92 -31.69
CA GLU A 127 72.74 -8.32 -30.88
C GLU A 127 72.91 -8.00 -29.38
N ASN A 128 71.79 -7.69 -28.71
CA ASN A 128 71.72 -7.31 -27.29
C ASN A 128 72.51 -6.05 -26.88
N LYS A 129 72.86 -5.18 -27.83
CA LYS A 129 73.50 -3.89 -27.56
C LYS A 129 72.71 -2.71 -28.09
N VAL A 130 72.70 -1.63 -27.32
CA VAL A 130 71.99 -0.37 -27.61
C VAL A 130 73.01 0.68 -28.07
N LEU A 131 72.68 1.36 -29.17
CA LEU A 131 73.48 2.46 -29.72
C LEU A 131 73.14 3.75 -29.00
N PHE A 132 74.13 4.32 -28.33
CA PHE A 132 74.02 5.64 -27.72
C PHE A 132 74.40 6.74 -28.71
N GLU A 133 73.94 7.97 -28.46
CA GLU A 133 74.20 9.13 -29.34
C GLU A 133 75.70 9.43 -29.54
N SER A 134 76.56 8.96 -28.62
CA SER A 134 78.01 9.02 -28.73
C SER A 134 78.60 8.13 -29.84
N GLY A 135 77.81 7.23 -30.43
CA GLY A 135 78.27 6.22 -31.39
C GLY A 135 78.79 4.93 -30.74
N LEU A 136 78.65 4.80 -29.41
CA LEU A 136 79.05 3.62 -28.65
C LEU A 136 77.91 2.61 -28.52
N CYS A 137 78.24 1.34 -28.71
CA CYS A 137 77.34 0.21 -28.48
C CYS A 137 77.57 -0.37 -27.09
N LEU A 138 76.62 -0.16 -26.19
CA LEU A 138 76.66 -0.69 -24.82
C LEU A 138 75.69 -1.86 -24.68
N ASP A 139 75.99 -2.76 -23.75
CA ASP A 139 75.15 -3.92 -23.47
C ASP A 139 73.77 -3.51 -22.91
N ILE A 140 72.73 -4.31 -23.20
CA ILE A 140 71.35 -4.08 -22.70
C ILE A 140 71.31 -3.90 -21.18
N SER A 141 72.23 -4.52 -20.43
CA SER A 141 72.38 -4.33 -18.98
C SER A 141 72.60 -2.88 -18.53
N PHE A 142 73.11 -2.02 -19.41
CA PHE A 142 73.29 -0.58 -19.14
C PHE A 142 72.01 0.24 -19.39
N VAL A 143 70.95 -0.36 -19.92
CA VAL A 143 69.62 0.25 -20.03
C VAL A 143 68.68 -0.46 -19.04
N PRO A 144 68.53 0.08 -17.82
CA PRO A 144 67.70 -0.53 -16.80
C PRO A 144 66.27 -0.72 -17.30
N GLU A 145 65.65 -1.83 -16.93
CA GLU A 145 64.27 -2.18 -17.30
C GLU A 145 64.05 -2.47 -18.79
N CYS A 146 65.08 -2.44 -19.64
CA CYS A 146 64.97 -2.90 -21.02
C CYS A 146 65.01 -4.43 -21.07
N ILE A 147 64.01 -5.02 -21.74
CA ILE A 147 63.87 -6.48 -21.86
C ILE A 147 64.25 -6.94 -23.28
N GLU A 148 64.06 -6.08 -24.28
CA GLU A 148 64.23 -6.44 -25.67
C GLU A 148 64.87 -5.29 -26.44
N VAL A 149 65.85 -5.62 -27.30
CA VAL A 149 66.55 -4.67 -28.16
C VAL A 149 66.31 -5.05 -29.62
N LEU A 150 65.84 -4.09 -30.42
CA LEU A 150 65.62 -4.23 -31.85
C LEU A 150 66.26 -3.05 -32.58
N ASN A 151 66.96 -3.31 -33.69
CA ASN A 151 67.65 -2.28 -34.47
C ASN A 151 68.59 -1.39 -33.64
N SER A 152 69.32 -2.03 -32.72
CA SER A 152 70.25 -1.36 -31.78
C SER A 152 69.59 -0.34 -30.84
N LYS A 153 68.28 -0.48 -30.58
CA LYS A 153 67.50 0.34 -29.65
C LYS A 153 66.65 -0.54 -28.74
N CYS A 154 66.41 -0.10 -27.52
CA CYS A 154 65.45 -0.77 -26.64
C CYS A 154 64.04 -0.70 -27.25
N SER A 155 63.46 -1.86 -27.58
CA SER A 155 62.14 -1.98 -28.18
C SER A 155 61.06 -2.27 -27.14
N LYS A 156 61.41 -2.92 -26.03
CA LYS A 156 60.46 -3.30 -24.98
C LYS A 156 61.08 -3.14 -23.60
N CYS A 157 60.31 -2.55 -22.70
CA CYS A 157 60.68 -2.38 -21.30
C CYS A 157 59.81 -3.27 -20.39
N SER A 158 60.17 -3.35 -19.12
CA SER A 158 59.39 -4.03 -18.09
C SER A 158 57.98 -3.46 -17.92
N PHE A 159 57.09 -4.21 -17.29
CA PHE A 159 55.63 -3.98 -17.27
C PHE A 159 55.19 -2.54 -16.92
N TRP A 160 55.96 -1.85 -16.06
CA TRP A 160 55.68 -0.48 -15.63
C TRP A 160 56.43 0.60 -16.42
N HIS A 161 57.10 0.24 -17.51
CA HIS A 161 57.96 1.14 -18.26
C HIS A 161 57.70 1.05 -19.77
N SER A 162 58.07 2.11 -20.50
CA SER A 162 58.04 2.16 -21.95
C SER A 162 59.30 2.84 -22.49
N PRO A 163 59.83 2.41 -23.66
CA PRO A 163 61.03 3.02 -24.22
C PRO A 163 60.82 4.51 -24.48
N ASN A 164 61.87 5.29 -24.26
CA ASN A 164 61.90 6.68 -24.69
C ASN A 164 62.03 6.79 -26.22
N ILE A 165 61.85 7.99 -26.76
CA ILE A 165 61.83 8.25 -28.21
C ILE A 165 63.14 7.81 -28.89
N THR A 166 64.27 7.93 -28.20
CA THR A 166 65.59 7.54 -28.74
C THR A 166 65.87 6.05 -28.63
N GLY A 167 65.12 5.31 -27.80
CA GLY A 167 65.31 3.89 -27.54
C GLY A 167 66.51 3.57 -26.65
N THR A 168 66.98 4.55 -25.87
CA THR A 168 68.16 4.41 -24.99
C THR A 168 67.82 4.32 -23.50
N LEU A 169 66.56 4.58 -23.12
CA LEU A 169 66.08 4.57 -21.74
C LEU A 169 64.63 4.05 -21.67
N CYS A 170 64.23 3.52 -20.52
CA CYS A 170 62.87 3.06 -20.23
C CYS A 170 62.21 3.97 -19.18
N ASN A 171 61.17 4.72 -19.56
CA ASN A 171 60.46 5.65 -18.67
C ASN A 171 59.22 5.00 -18.04
N LYS A 172 58.89 5.36 -16.80
CA LYS A 172 57.70 4.85 -16.09
C LYS A 172 56.40 5.19 -16.82
N LYS A 173 55.49 4.23 -16.90
CA LYS A 173 54.17 4.33 -17.52
C LYS A 173 53.09 3.75 -16.60
N ILE A 174 51.98 4.47 -16.47
CA ILE A 174 50.82 4.03 -15.68
C ILE A 174 49.98 3.02 -16.49
N VAL A 175 49.62 1.91 -15.85
CA VAL A 175 48.81 0.84 -16.44
C VAL A 175 47.36 0.95 -15.94
N TRP A 176 46.55 1.71 -16.67
CA TRP A 176 45.19 2.11 -16.27
C TRP A 176 44.23 0.98 -15.93
N TRP A 177 44.33 -0.17 -16.61
CA TRP A 177 43.42 -1.30 -16.37
C TRP A 177 43.64 -1.97 -15.00
N VAL A 178 44.84 -1.86 -14.40
CA VAL A 178 45.12 -2.37 -13.05
C VAL A 178 44.35 -1.56 -12.01
N LEU A 179 44.27 -0.23 -12.18
CA LEU A 179 43.47 0.64 -11.30
C LEU A 179 41.97 0.35 -11.41
N PHE A 180 41.48 0.05 -12.61
CA PHE A 180 40.08 -0.33 -12.82
C PHE A 180 39.71 -1.63 -12.10
N ILE A 181 40.58 -2.66 -12.13
CA ILE A 181 40.36 -3.92 -11.42
C ILE A 181 40.27 -3.69 -9.91
N ILE A 182 41.11 -2.82 -9.35
CA ILE A 182 41.08 -2.49 -7.92
C ILE A 182 39.75 -1.83 -7.54
N ILE A 183 39.27 -0.87 -8.34
CA ILE A 183 37.97 -0.20 -8.10
C ILE A 183 36.80 -1.18 -8.25
N LEU A 184 36.84 -2.08 -9.23
CA LEU A 184 35.78 -3.08 -9.41
C LEU A 184 35.72 -4.05 -8.22
N PHE A 185 36.88 -4.48 -7.71
CA PHE A 185 36.95 -5.36 -6.55
C PHE A 185 36.40 -4.69 -5.27
N THR A 186 36.70 -3.41 -5.05
CA THR A 186 36.16 -2.68 -3.88
C THR A 186 34.64 -2.52 -3.96
N ILE A 187 34.09 -2.29 -5.15
CA ILE A 187 32.63 -2.22 -5.37
C ILE A 187 31.97 -3.58 -5.07
N ILE A 188 32.55 -4.69 -5.55
CA ILE A 188 32.02 -6.04 -5.28
C ILE A 188 32.02 -6.34 -3.78
N MET A 189 33.10 -5.99 -3.07
CA MET A 189 33.18 -6.17 -1.61
C MET A 189 32.14 -5.35 -0.85
N MET A 190 31.86 -4.11 -1.30
CA MET A 190 30.79 -3.29 -0.72
C MET A 190 29.40 -3.90 -0.94
N ILE A 191 29.11 -4.41 -2.13
CA ILE A 191 27.82 -5.06 -2.43
C ILE A 191 27.62 -6.29 -1.55
N PHE A 192 28.67 -7.12 -1.38
CA PHE A 192 28.61 -8.30 -0.52
C PHE A 192 28.32 -7.92 0.94
N LEU A 193 28.96 -6.87 1.46
CA LEU A 193 28.72 -6.38 2.83
C LEU A 193 27.27 -5.91 3.01
N ILE A 194 26.71 -5.18 2.04
CA ILE A 194 25.31 -4.72 2.07
C ILE A 194 24.36 -5.91 2.09
N LEU A 195 24.58 -6.92 1.24
CA LEU A 195 23.76 -8.13 1.20
C LEU A 195 23.82 -8.90 2.52
N LEU A 196 24.99 -8.98 3.15
CA LEU A 196 25.18 -9.62 4.45
C LEU A 196 24.40 -8.87 5.56
N ILE A 197 24.45 -7.53 5.56
CA ILE A 197 23.68 -6.69 6.49
C ILE A 197 22.18 -6.91 6.28
N VAL A 198 21.68 -6.87 5.04
CA VAL A 198 20.24 -7.11 4.75
C VAL A 198 19.80 -8.50 5.20
N PHE A 199 20.63 -9.54 4.94
CA PHE A 199 20.35 -10.90 5.37
C PHE A 199 20.27 -11.01 6.90
N THR A 200 21.24 -10.44 7.62
CA THR A 200 21.27 -10.46 9.09
C THR A 200 20.09 -9.71 9.70
N VAL A 201 19.71 -8.54 9.17
CA VAL A 201 18.51 -7.80 9.61
C VAL A 201 17.25 -8.64 9.41
N LYS A 202 17.05 -9.24 8.23
CA LYS A 202 15.90 -10.13 7.98
C LYS A 202 15.87 -11.34 8.91
N CYS A 203 17.03 -11.93 9.20
CA CYS A 203 17.14 -13.02 10.17
C CYS A 203 16.78 -12.58 11.59
N ILE A 204 17.20 -11.37 12.00
CA ILE A 204 16.87 -10.79 13.31
C ILE A 204 15.37 -10.49 13.39
N GLU A 205 14.78 -9.81 12.39
CA GLU A 205 13.34 -9.53 12.33
C GLU A 205 12.51 -10.81 12.44
N LYS A 206 12.87 -11.86 11.68
CA LYS A 206 12.20 -13.16 11.74
C LYS A 206 12.30 -13.77 13.14
N LYS A 207 13.47 -13.72 13.79
CA LYS A 207 13.66 -14.21 15.17
C LYS A 207 12.87 -13.39 16.19
N VAL A 208 12.81 -12.07 16.04
CA VAL A 208 12.07 -11.17 16.95
C VAL A 208 10.56 -11.39 16.80
N HIS A 209 10.05 -11.48 15.57
CA HIS A 209 8.64 -11.78 15.30
C HIS A 209 8.22 -13.14 15.86
N GLN A 210 9.08 -14.15 15.71
CA GLN A 210 8.86 -15.49 16.27
C GLN A 210 8.84 -15.47 17.82
N LYS A 211 9.76 -14.73 18.45
CA LYS A 211 9.76 -14.51 19.91
C LYS A 211 8.56 -13.69 20.40
N GLN A 212 8.03 -12.76 19.62
CA GLN A 212 6.82 -12.00 19.97
C GLN A 212 5.57 -12.91 19.97
N LEU A 213 5.42 -13.79 18.97
CA LEU A 213 4.36 -14.79 18.91
C LEU A 213 4.43 -15.81 20.07
N GLU A 214 5.63 -16.17 20.50
CA GLU A 214 5.86 -17.04 21.66
C GLU A 214 5.53 -16.35 22.99
N LYS A 215 5.73 -15.03 23.10
CA LYS A 215 5.40 -14.24 24.31
C LYS A 215 3.90 -14.00 24.50
N THR A 216 3.12 -14.01 23.42
CA THR A 216 1.65 -13.83 23.47
C THR A 216 0.89 -15.15 23.65
N THR A 217 1.59 -16.29 23.67
CA THR A 217 0.96 -17.61 23.64
C THR A 217 1.58 -18.50 24.73
N THR A 218 0.93 -18.59 25.89
CA THR A 218 1.37 -19.43 27.02
C THR A 218 1.14 -20.90 26.68
N SER A 219 2.03 -21.50 25.89
CA SER A 219 2.03 -22.94 25.64
C SER A 219 2.74 -23.69 26.77
N PHE A 220 2.22 -24.84 27.15
CA PHE A 220 2.74 -25.66 28.24
C PHE A 220 2.83 -27.13 27.84
N LYS A 221 3.70 -27.89 28.50
CA LYS A 221 3.77 -29.35 28.32
C LYS A 221 2.57 -29.99 29.00
N MET A 222 1.79 -30.78 28.26
CA MET A 222 0.63 -31.48 28.80
C MET A 222 1.00 -32.37 29.99
N SER A 223 2.16 -33.03 29.92
CA SER A 223 2.69 -33.90 30.98
C SER A 223 3.03 -33.17 32.29
N HIS A 224 3.14 -31.83 32.26
CA HIS A 224 3.44 -31.01 33.44
C HIS A 224 2.18 -30.30 33.96
N SER A 225 0.99 -30.66 33.46
CA SER A 225 -0.28 -30.04 33.84
C SER A 225 -1.20 -31.04 34.51
N ASN A 226 -2.07 -30.57 35.40
CA ASN A 226 -3.13 -31.37 36.02
C ASN A 226 -4.44 -31.36 35.18
N ILE A 227 -4.35 -30.92 33.92
CA ILE A 227 -5.51 -30.77 33.04
C ILE A 227 -5.85 -32.13 32.43
N SER A 228 -7.09 -32.57 32.62
CA SER A 228 -7.61 -33.76 31.94
C SER A 228 -8.00 -33.41 30.51
N PHE A 229 -7.46 -34.15 29.55
CA PHE A 229 -7.71 -33.94 28.13
C PHE A 229 -8.55 -35.07 27.54
N VAL A 230 -9.54 -34.69 26.74
CA VAL A 230 -10.37 -35.58 25.93
C VAL A 230 -9.81 -35.63 24.51
N GLN A 231 -9.62 -36.85 23.99
CA GLN A 231 -9.10 -37.06 22.65
C GLN A 231 -10.17 -36.76 21.60
N LEU A 232 -9.82 -35.89 20.64
CA LEU A 232 -10.58 -35.65 19.42
C LEU A 232 -9.88 -36.34 18.23
N SER A 233 -10.33 -36.07 17.00
CA SER A 233 -9.72 -36.65 15.81
C SER A 233 -8.30 -36.10 15.56
N ASN A 234 -7.47 -36.90 14.88
CA ASN A 234 -6.17 -36.48 14.34
C ASN A 234 -5.13 -36.00 15.37
N GLY A 235 -5.18 -36.56 16.58
CA GLY A 235 -4.21 -36.23 17.63
C GLY A 235 -4.42 -34.84 18.25
N ILE A 236 -5.58 -34.22 18.05
CA ILE A 236 -5.99 -33.06 18.84
C ILE A 236 -6.64 -33.54 20.14
N VAL A 237 -6.34 -32.87 21.24
CA VAL A 237 -6.98 -33.11 22.53
C VAL A 237 -7.48 -31.79 23.12
N VAL A 238 -8.56 -31.81 23.90
CA VAL A 238 -9.14 -30.60 24.52
C VAL A 238 -9.53 -30.86 25.96
N ASN A 239 -9.51 -29.85 26.84
CA ASN A 239 -9.96 -30.03 28.22
C ASN A 239 -11.49 -30.16 28.36
N LYS A 240 -12.25 -29.66 27.38
CA LYS A 240 -13.71 -29.75 27.34
C LYS A 240 -14.24 -29.75 25.90
N THR A 241 -15.32 -30.49 25.68
CA THR A 241 -16.05 -30.57 24.40
C THR A 241 -17.19 -29.56 24.29
N ASP A 242 -17.61 -29.03 25.44
CA ASP A 242 -18.70 -28.09 25.59
C ASP A 242 -18.15 -26.77 26.12
N ILE A 243 -18.29 -25.72 25.33
CA ILE A 243 -17.95 -24.36 25.71
C ILE A 243 -19.26 -23.69 26.13
N ILE A 244 -19.40 -23.46 27.43
CA ILE A 244 -20.64 -22.96 28.04
C ILE A 244 -20.37 -21.54 28.54
N PHE A 245 -21.20 -20.60 28.11
CA PHE A 245 -21.17 -19.21 28.55
C PHE A 245 -22.41 -18.92 29.41
N GLY A 246 -22.15 -18.51 30.66
CA GLY A 246 -23.18 -18.26 31.66
C GLY A 246 -23.96 -19.50 32.08
N CYS A 247 -24.96 -19.30 32.93
CA CYS A 247 -25.93 -20.32 33.31
C CYS A 247 -27.32 -19.67 33.50
N PRO A 248 -28.39 -20.46 33.73
CA PRO A 248 -29.71 -19.89 33.98
C PRO A 248 -29.77 -18.90 35.15
N ASP A 249 -28.92 -19.07 36.17
CA ASP A 249 -28.88 -18.21 37.36
C ASP A 249 -27.93 -17.01 37.22
N ASP A 250 -26.96 -17.09 36.31
CA ASP A 250 -25.97 -16.04 36.00
C ASP A 250 -25.76 -15.97 34.48
N PRO A 251 -26.72 -15.38 33.74
CA PRO A 251 -26.68 -15.34 32.29
C PRO A 251 -25.72 -14.26 31.78
N VAL A 252 -25.20 -14.45 30.57
CA VAL A 252 -24.35 -13.45 29.92
C VAL A 252 -25.17 -12.24 29.45
N LYS A 253 -24.55 -11.06 29.50
CA LYS A 253 -25.18 -9.81 29.07
C LYS A 253 -25.31 -9.75 27.55
N VAL A 254 -26.41 -9.16 27.08
CA VAL A 254 -26.60 -8.89 25.65
C VAL A 254 -25.81 -7.63 25.26
N GLY A 255 -25.10 -7.67 24.15
CA GLY A 255 -24.27 -6.55 23.64
C GLY A 255 -22.92 -6.39 24.34
N ALA A 256 -22.48 -7.37 25.14
CA ALA A 256 -21.19 -7.35 25.82
C ALA A 256 -20.41 -8.64 25.57
N ASP A 257 -19.08 -8.52 25.44
CA ASP A 257 -18.18 -9.67 25.33
C ASP A 257 -18.14 -10.43 26.69
N SER A 258 -18.37 -11.74 26.64
CA SER A 258 -18.14 -12.69 27.73
C SER A 258 -17.01 -13.64 27.36
N ARG A 259 -16.16 -14.00 28.34
CA ARG A 259 -14.93 -14.77 28.11
C ARG A 259 -15.02 -16.18 28.72
N GLU A 260 -14.56 -17.17 27.97
CA GLU A 260 -14.41 -18.55 28.42
C GLU A 260 -13.07 -19.13 27.92
N LEU A 261 -12.47 -20.02 28.71
CA LEU A 261 -11.15 -20.59 28.40
C LEU A 261 -11.25 -22.03 27.93
N ILE A 262 -10.50 -22.39 26.89
CA ILE A 262 -10.35 -23.79 26.45
C ILE A 262 -8.87 -24.10 26.20
N CYS A 263 -8.41 -25.22 26.73
CA CYS A 263 -7.06 -25.72 26.47
C CYS A 263 -7.10 -26.72 25.30
N VAL A 264 -6.25 -26.49 24.30
CA VAL A 264 -6.10 -27.36 23.14
C VAL A 264 -4.69 -27.92 23.10
N GLY A 265 -4.57 -29.25 23.02
CA GLY A 265 -3.32 -29.99 23.00
C GLY A 265 -3.10 -30.76 21.71
N ASN A 266 -1.83 -31.10 21.44
CA ASN A 266 -1.42 -31.93 20.31
C ASN A 266 -0.75 -33.23 20.80
N SER A 267 -1.45 -34.36 20.68
CA SER A 267 -0.94 -35.71 20.93
C SER A 267 -0.34 -36.38 19.69
N SER A 268 -0.47 -35.76 18.51
CA SER A 268 0.12 -36.28 17.26
C SER A 268 1.64 -36.11 17.20
N LYS A 269 2.31 -36.91 16.36
CA LYS A 269 3.76 -36.77 16.09
C LYS A 269 4.11 -35.58 15.18
N GLN A 270 3.11 -34.87 14.64
CA GLN A 270 3.30 -33.77 13.71
C GLN A 270 3.21 -32.42 14.42
N HIS A 271 3.80 -31.38 13.83
CA HIS A 271 3.49 -30.00 14.23
C HIS A 271 2.20 -29.54 13.56
N LEU A 272 1.24 -29.08 14.37
CA LEU A 272 -0.08 -28.70 13.93
C LEU A 272 -0.27 -27.18 14.02
N LYS A 273 -0.85 -26.58 12.99
CA LYS A 273 -1.40 -25.22 13.04
C LYS A 273 -2.88 -25.30 13.42
N ILE A 274 -3.27 -24.66 14.50
CA ILE A 274 -4.59 -24.76 15.13
C ILE A 274 -5.30 -23.40 15.08
N GLN A 275 -6.59 -23.41 14.74
CA GLN A 275 -7.43 -22.21 14.67
C GLN A 275 -8.89 -22.56 14.96
N PHE A 276 -9.60 -21.66 15.65
CA PHE A 276 -11.05 -21.72 15.74
C PHE A 276 -11.72 -20.94 14.61
N SER A 277 -12.86 -21.44 14.17
CA SER A 277 -13.74 -20.75 13.24
C SER A 277 -15.19 -21.10 13.58
N THR A 278 -16.07 -20.16 13.27
CA THR A 278 -17.51 -20.25 13.53
C THR A 278 -18.26 -20.18 12.22
N LYS A 279 -19.54 -20.52 12.23
CA LYS A 279 -20.39 -20.24 11.07
C LYS A 279 -20.37 -18.74 10.80
N GLU A 280 -20.08 -18.37 9.56
CA GLU A 280 -19.98 -16.97 9.13
C GLU A 280 -21.34 -16.24 9.13
N ASN A 281 -22.45 -16.93 9.39
CA ASN A 281 -23.80 -16.46 9.04
C ASN A 281 -24.77 -16.30 10.22
N THR A 282 -24.28 -16.13 11.46
CA THR A 282 -25.15 -15.93 12.62
C THR A 282 -25.21 -14.45 13.02
N ALA A 283 -26.24 -13.73 12.59
CA ALA A 283 -26.45 -12.34 13.00
C ALA A 283 -26.82 -12.17 14.48
N LYS A 284 -26.98 -13.27 15.23
CA LYS A 284 -27.40 -13.30 16.64
C LYS A 284 -26.25 -13.14 17.64
N TYR A 285 -25.02 -13.42 17.26
CA TYR A 285 -23.86 -13.30 18.15
C TYR A 285 -22.55 -13.23 17.35
N THR A 286 -21.54 -12.65 17.97
CA THR A 286 -20.17 -12.61 17.44
C THR A 286 -19.22 -13.40 18.33
N ILE A 287 -18.28 -14.11 17.72
CA ILE A 287 -17.24 -14.87 18.42
C ILE A 287 -15.87 -14.37 18.00
N LYS A 288 -14.98 -14.23 18.98
CA LYS A 288 -13.59 -13.88 18.79
C LYS A 288 -12.74 -14.86 19.59
N THR A 289 -11.54 -15.18 19.11
CA THR A 289 -10.61 -16.04 19.85
C THR A 289 -9.24 -15.42 19.96
N GLU A 290 -8.58 -15.62 21.10
CA GLU A 290 -7.22 -15.20 21.37
C GLU A 290 -6.41 -16.39 21.93
N PRO A 291 -5.30 -16.82 21.29
CA PRO A 291 -4.81 -16.34 20.00
C PRO A 291 -5.75 -16.72 18.84
N LYS A 292 -5.67 -16.00 17.71
CA LYS A 292 -6.44 -16.36 16.49
C LYS A 292 -5.94 -17.64 15.84
N VAL A 293 -4.63 -17.88 15.92
CA VAL A 293 -3.97 -19.04 15.32
C VAL A 293 -2.68 -19.36 16.07
N VAL A 294 -2.37 -20.64 16.22
CA VAL A 294 -1.19 -21.12 16.94
C VAL A 294 -0.56 -22.31 16.24
N SER A 295 0.77 -22.45 16.35
CA SER A 295 1.48 -23.66 15.94
C SER A 295 1.92 -24.45 17.17
N LEU A 296 1.54 -25.72 17.24
CA LEU A 296 1.69 -26.55 18.43
C LEU A 296 2.48 -27.83 18.12
N SER A 297 3.55 -28.06 18.88
CA SER A 297 4.39 -29.27 18.80
C SER A 297 3.75 -30.44 19.54
N GLN A 298 4.21 -31.67 19.25
CA GLN A 298 3.79 -32.86 19.99
C GLN A 298 3.97 -32.68 21.51
N GLY A 299 2.98 -33.08 22.29
CA GLY A 299 3.02 -33.06 23.75
C GLY A 299 2.77 -31.68 24.38
N MET A 300 2.57 -30.65 23.55
CA MET A 300 2.27 -29.29 24.02
C MET A 300 0.76 -29.02 23.97
N ALA A 301 0.32 -28.11 24.85
CA ALA A 301 -1.00 -27.52 24.85
C ALA A 301 -0.92 -26.00 24.95
N VAL A 302 -2.01 -25.33 24.59
CA VAL A 302 -2.17 -23.88 24.63
C VAL A 302 -3.57 -23.53 25.10
N GLU A 303 -3.66 -22.45 25.86
CA GLU A 303 -4.94 -21.87 26.28
C GLU A 303 -5.45 -20.90 25.21
N PHE A 304 -6.70 -21.09 24.80
CA PHE A 304 -7.46 -20.16 23.98
C PHE A 304 -8.51 -19.48 24.84
N GLU A 305 -8.56 -18.15 24.73
CA GLU A 305 -9.67 -17.34 25.18
C GLU A 305 -10.71 -17.27 24.07
N ILE A 306 -11.93 -17.67 24.37
CA ILE A 306 -13.07 -17.54 23.47
C ILE A 306 -13.97 -16.45 24.04
N PHE A 307 -14.22 -15.43 23.23
CA PHE A 307 -15.15 -14.36 23.53
C PHE A 307 -16.44 -14.57 22.74
N VAL A 308 -17.58 -14.43 23.42
CA VAL A 308 -18.92 -14.41 22.83
C VAL A 308 -19.59 -13.09 23.16
N GLU A 309 -20.15 -12.44 22.16
CA GLU A 309 -21.00 -11.25 22.32
C GLU A 309 -22.37 -11.55 21.70
N PRO A 310 -23.40 -11.83 22.52
CA PRO A 310 -24.77 -12.02 22.05
C PRO A 310 -25.36 -10.69 21.59
N LYS A 311 -26.14 -10.68 20.51
CA LYS A 311 -26.81 -9.47 19.98
C LYS A 311 -28.28 -9.36 20.39
N CYS A 312 -28.87 -10.45 20.87
CA CYS A 312 -30.24 -10.53 21.36
C CYS A 312 -30.38 -11.56 22.49
N SER A 313 -31.48 -11.45 23.25
CA SER A 313 -31.91 -12.42 24.25
C SER A 313 -32.32 -13.73 23.60
N CYS A 314 -31.42 -14.71 23.60
CA CYS A 314 -31.61 -16.01 23.00
C CYS A 314 -30.83 -17.11 23.73
N LYS A 315 -31.29 -18.36 23.58
CA LYS A 315 -30.49 -19.52 23.96
C LYS A 315 -29.72 -20.01 22.74
N ILE A 316 -28.40 -19.87 22.76
CA ILE A 316 -27.55 -20.31 21.65
C ILE A 316 -27.14 -21.75 21.93
N ASN A 317 -27.46 -22.64 20.99
CA ASN A 317 -26.98 -24.02 20.95
C ASN A 317 -26.45 -24.29 19.54
N ASP A 318 -25.16 -24.00 19.31
CA ASP A 318 -24.51 -24.15 18.01
C ASP A 318 -23.19 -24.92 18.15
N LYS A 319 -22.44 -25.01 17.05
CA LYS A 319 -21.14 -25.69 16.99
C LYS A 319 -20.05 -24.70 16.60
N ILE A 320 -18.92 -24.77 17.31
CA ILE A 320 -17.68 -24.09 16.92
C ILE A 320 -16.70 -25.13 16.34
N VAL A 321 -15.99 -24.74 15.28
CA VAL A 321 -15.11 -25.65 14.55
C VAL A 321 -13.65 -25.35 14.90
N LEU A 322 -12.96 -26.37 15.39
CA LEU A 322 -11.53 -26.36 15.63
C LEU A 322 -10.80 -26.97 14.43
N PHE A 323 -10.13 -26.12 13.66
CA PHE A 323 -9.31 -26.53 12.53
C PHE A 323 -7.89 -26.87 12.99
N SER A 324 -7.33 -27.94 12.44
CA SER A 324 -5.94 -28.33 12.61
C SER A 324 -5.33 -28.66 11.24
N LYS A 325 -4.14 -28.14 10.97
CA LYS A 325 -3.41 -28.40 9.73
C LYS A 325 -2.00 -28.90 10.02
N GLY A 326 -1.64 -30.06 9.49
CA GLY A 326 -0.27 -30.56 9.57
C GLY A 326 0.69 -29.70 8.74
N LEU A 327 1.79 -29.24 9.33
CA LEU A 327 2.77 -28.41 8.63
C LEU A 327 3.62 -29.18 7.61
N LYS A 328 3.69 -30.52 7.73
CA LYS A 328 4.48 -31.38 6.84
C LYS A 328 3.68 -31.94 5.68
N ASP A 329 2.48 -32.43 5.94
CA ASP A 329 1.61 -33.06 4.94
C ASP A 329 0.57 -32.10 4.35
N GLY A 330 0.35 -30.94 4.99
CA GLY A 330 -0.64 -29.95 4.57
C GLY A 330 -2.09 -30.39 4.78
N ILE A 331 -2.34 -31.53 5.42
CA ILE A 331 -3.67 -32.10 5.61
C ILE A 331 -4.42 -31.26 6.66
N THR A 332 -5.65 -30.84 6.31
CA THR A 332 -6.53 -30.08 7.19
C THR A 332 -7.61 -31.00 7.76
N ASN A 333 -7.81 -30.93 9.07
CA ASN A 333 -8.85 -31.63 9.79
C ASN A 333 -9.69 -30.65 10.60
N ASN A 334 -10.97 -30.97 10.81
CA ASN A 334 -11.88 -30.18 11.62
C ASN A 334 -12.48 -31.02 12.75
N ASN A 335 -12.61 -30.43 13.92
CA ASN A 335 -13.32 -31.01 15.06
C ASN A 335 -14.45 -30.06 15.47
N GLN A 336 -15.63 -30.60 15.73
CA GLN A 336 -16.78 -29.81 16.19
C GLN A 336 -16.88 -29.86 17.70
N LEU A 337 -17.01 -28.69 18.32
CA LEU A 337 -17.27 -28.53 19.74
C LEU A 337 -18.63 -27.85 19.92
N THR A 338 -19.32 -28.20 20.99
CA THR A 338 -20.65 -27.64 21.29
C THR A 338 -20.47 -26.27 21.96
N LEU A 339 -21.20 -25.28 21.47
CA LEU A 339 -21.29 -23.95 22.05
C LEU A 339 -22.68 -23.76 22.66
N ARG A 340 -22.73 -23.50 23.96
CA ARG A 340 -23.96 -23.16 24.69
C ARG A 340 -23.84 -21.79 25.32
N VAL A 341 -24.79 -20.91 25.07
CA VAL A 341 -24.83 -19.56 25.64
C VAL A 341 -26.20 -19.31 26.24
N PHE A 342 -26.22 -18.87 27.50
CA PHE A 342 -27.42 -18.44 28.21
C PHE A 342 -27.38 -16.94 28.37
N THR A 343 -28.22 -16.21 27.62
CA THR A 343 -28.26 -14.74 27.68
C THR A 343 -29.29 -14.25 28.68
N GLU A 344 -29.09 -13.03 29.17
CA GLU A 344 -30.09 -12.35 29.99
C GLU A 344 -31.35 -12.03 29.19
N MET A 345 -32.41 -11.73 29.93
CA MET A 345 -33.66 -11.21 29.40
C MET A 345 -33.57 -9.70 29.25
N SER A 346 -33.55 -9.21 28.00
CA SER A 346 -33.48 -7.79 27.67
C SER A 346 -34.51 -7.42 26.61
N THR A 347 -34.59 -6.13 26.28
CA THR A 347 -35.41 -5.60 25.21
C THR A 347 -34.85 -5.88 23.81
N HIS A 348 -33.69 -6.53 23.68
CA HIS A 348 -33.15 -6.96 22.39
C HIS A 348 -33.69 -8.35 22.06
N LEU A 349 -34.73 -8.42 21.23
CA LEU A 349 -35.47 -9.66 20.99
C LEU A 349 -34.79 -10.56 19.95
N ASP A 350 -34.93 -11.87 20.13
CA ASP A 350 -34.58 -12.84 19.09
C ASP A 350 -35.68 -12.83 18.02
N PRO A 351 -35.37 -12.49 16.75
CA PRO A 351 -36.39 -12.49 15.70
C PRO A 351 -37.01 -13.85 15.44
N ASP A 352 -36.35 -14.95 15.79
CA ASP A 352 -36.90 -16.28 15.55
C ASP A 352 -37.97 -16.66 16.60
N GLU A 353 -38.10 -15.90 17.69
CA GLU A 353 -39.21 -16.02 18.65
C GLU A 353 -40.45 -15.22 18.21
N LEU A 354 -40.33 -14.37 17.18
CA LEU A 354 -41.43 -13.55 16.68
C LEU A 354 -42.15 -14.28 15.55
N ILE A 355 -43.43 -14.55 15.76
CA ILE A 355 -44.29 -15.21 14.77
C ILE A 355 -45.21 -14.16 14.15
N GLU A 356 -45.06 -13.92 12.87
CA GLU A 356 -45.93 -13.01 12.10
C GLU A 356 -47.19 -13.74 11.63
N GLU A 357 -48.36 -13.16 11.88
CA GLU A 357 -49.66 -13.74 11.49
C GLU A 357 -50.31 -12.97 10.33
N LYS A 358 -50.55 -11.66 10.51
CA LYS A 358 -51.37 -10.87 9.59
C LYS A 358 -50.84 -9.44 9.46
N LYS A 359 -50.67 -8.96 8.23
CA LYS A 359 -50.40 -7.53 7.97
C LYS A 359 -51.60 -6.68 8.41
N LEU A 360 -51.35 -5.72 9.30
CA LEU A 360 -52.35 -4.77 9.79
C LEU A 360 -52.38 -3.49 8.96
N GLY A 361 -51.22 -3.01 8.54
CA GLY A 361 -51.11 -1.78 7.78
C GLY A 361 -49.69 -1.49 7.33
N GLU A 362 -49.56 -0.50 6.46
CA GLU A 362 -48.27 0.02 5.99
C GLU A 362 -48.32 1.55 6.01
N GLY A 363 -47.31 2.16 6.62
CA GLY A 363 -47.17 3.59 6.73
C GLY A 363 -45.84 4.10 6.18
N SER A 364 -45.55 5.37 6.47
CA SER A 364 -44.26 6.01 6.17
C SER A 364 -43.10 5.33 6.91
N PHE A 365 -43.34 4.89 8.16
CA PHE A 365 -42.30 4.36 9.05
C PHE A 365 -42.04 2.85 8.91
N GLY A 366 -42.90 2.11 8.22
CA GLY A 366 -42.82 0.65 8.27
C GLY A 366 -44.09 -0.09 7.88
N ILE A 367 -44.02 -1.40 8.00
CA ILE A 367 -45.17 -2.32 7.88
C ILE A 367 -45.45 -2.88 9.27
N VAL A 368 -46.71 -2.85 9.70
CA VAL A 368 -47.14 -3.40 10.99
C VAL A 368 -47.84 -4.73 10.76
N TYR A 369 -47.40 -5.76 11.48
CA TYR A 369 -48.00 -7.08 11.51
C TYR A 369 -48.60 -7.35 12.89
N LYS A 370 -49.74 -8.04 12.94
CA LYS A 370 -50.15 -8.80 14.11
C LYS A 370 -49.29 -10.05 14.17
N GLY A 371 -48.84 -10.41 15.35
CA GLY A 371 -48.09 -11.63 15.59
C GLY A 371 -48.23 -12.14 17.02
N SER A 372 -47.39 -13.11 17.36
CA SER A 372 -47.24 -13.60 18.72
C SER A 372 -45.77 -13.61 19.17
N PHE A 373 -45.57 -13.33 20.45
CA PHE A 373 -44.27 -13.38 21.11
C PHE A 373 -44.46 -13.96 22.51
N ARG A 374 -43.86 -15.13 22.75
CA ARG A 374 -43.93 -15.87 24.03
C ARG A 374 -45.35 -15.99 24.61
N GLY A 375 -46.31 -16.31 23.74
CA GLY A 375 -47.72 -16.51 24.11
C GLY A 375 -48.56 -15.23 24.18
N ASN A 376 -47.97 -14.04 24.00
CA ASN A 376 -48.71 -12.78 23.95
C ASN A 376 -48.99 -12.38 22.50
N PHE A 377 -50.18 -11.83 22.24
CA PHE A 377 -50.47 -11.16 20.97
C PHE A 377 -49.75 -9.81 20.92
N VAL A 378 -49.01 -9.58 19.83
CA VAL A 378 -48.16 -8.40 19.66
C VAL A 378 -48.39 -7.72 18.32
N ALA A 379 -48.07 -6.43 18.27
CA ALA A 379 -47.88 -5.70 17.04
C ALA A 379 -46.37 -5.63 16.73
N ILE A 380 -45.97 -6.11 15.56
CA ILE A 380 -44.60 -6.14 15.06
C ILE A 380 -44.49 -5.08 13.97
N LYS A 381 -43.91 -3.92 14.31
CA LYS A 381 -43.65 -2.82 13.37
C LYS A 381 -42.28 -3.04 12.74
N LYS A 382 -42.25 -3.58 11.53
CA LYS A 382 -41.02 -3.72 10.72
C LYS A 382 -40.65 -2.39 10.11
N MET A 383 -39.42 -1.96 10.32
CA MET A 383 -38.90 -0.73 9.75
C MET A 383 -38.59 -0.96 8.25
N LYS A 384 -38.87 0.03 7.39
CA LYS A 384 -38.41 -0.03 5.99
C LYS A 384 -36.88 0.03 6.01
N GLU A 385 -36.21 -0.83 5.25
CA GLU A 385 -34.75 -1.04 5.21
C GLU A 385 -33.98 0.15 5.76
N LEU A 386 -33.58 0.05 7.04
CA LEU A 386 -32.51 0.90 7.56
C LEU A 386 -31.31 0.55 6.70
N LYS A 387 -30.79 1.50 5.95
CA LYS A 387 -29.52 1.28 5.27
C LYS A 387 -28.49 0.97 6.35
N GLU A 388 -27.35 0.36 6.02
CA GLU A 388 -26.21 0.24 6.95
C GLU A 388 -25.60 1.62 7.30
N ASP A 389 -26.42 2.67 7.34
CA ASP A 389 -26.09 3.99 7.84
C ASP A 389 -26.10 3.94 9.36
N VAL A 390 -24.91 4.19 9.93
CA VAL A 390 -24.66 4.15 11.38
C VAL A 390 -25.55 5.14 12.12
N ASP A 391 -25.92 6.26 11.49
CA ASP A 391 -26.75 7.29 12.11
C ASP A 391 -28.21 6.84 12.28
N GLU A 392 -28.76 6.11 11.30
CA GLU A 392 -30.15 5.60 11.37
C GLU A 392 -30.30 4.52 12.45
N ILE A 393 -29.31 3.63 12.58
CA ILE A 393 -29.29 2.60 13.63
C ILE A 393 -29.12 3.22 15.02
N ASN A 394 -28.29 4.26 15.14
CA ASN A 394 -28.11 4.97 16.40
C ASN A 394 -29.39 5.69 16.85
N ASP A 395 -30.10 6.34 15.93
CA ASP A 395 -31.37 6.99 16.23
C ASP A 395 -32.47 5.99 16.60
N PHE A 396 -32.52 4.83 15.92
CA PHE A 396 -33.38 3.72 16.32
C PHE A 396 -33.06 3.19 17.72
N THR A 397 -31.78 3.06 18.05
CA THR A 397 -31.32 2.60 19.37
C THR A 397 -31.76 3.57 20.47
N LYS A 398 -31.61 4.88 20.26
CA LYS A 398 -32.11 5.91 21.19
C LYS A 398 -33.63 5.88 21.35
N GLU A 399 -34.37 5.59 20.27
CA GLU A 399 -35.83 5.43 20.32
C GLU A 399 -36.20 4.24 21.21
N VAL A 400 -35.56 3.08 21.00
CA VAL A 400 -35.78 1.88 21.82
C VAL A 400 -35.42 2.11 23.29
N GLU A 401 -34.29 2.77 23.58
CA GLU A 401 -33.90 3.13 24.95
C GLU A 401 -34.90 4.08 25.63
N MET A 402 -35.58 4.92 24.86
CA MET A 402 -36.65 5.78 25.37
C MET A 402 -37.89 4.95 25.71
N LEU A 403 -38.32 4.09 24.78
CA LEU A 403 -39.48 3.20 24.95
C LEU A 403 -39.31 2.27 26.14
N ASP A 404 -38.11 1.73 26.34
CA ASP A 404 -37.81 0.86 27.47
C ASP A 404 -37.93 1.57 28.84
N LYS A 405 -37.88 2.91 28.89
CA LYS A 405 -38.06 3.64 30.15
C LYS A 405 -39.53 3.86 30.52
N PHE A 406 -40.47 3.64 29.59
CA PHE A 406 -41.88 3.89 29.84
C PHE A 406 -42.51 2.80 30.70
N ARG A 407 -43.12 3.23 31.80
CA ARG A 407 -43.82 2.41 32.78
C ARG A 407 -45.13 3.10 33.13
N SER A 408 -46.14 2.92 32.28
CA SER A 408 -47.48 3.50 32.44
C SER A 408 -48.54 2.61 31.80
N GLU A 409 -49.70 2.45 32.44
CA GLU A 409 -50.82 1.69 31.88
C GLU A 409 -51.53 2.41 30.71
N TYR A 410 -51.27 3.71 30.55
CA TYR A 410 -51.84 4.57 29.49
C TYR A 410 -50.92 4.75 28.28
N ILE A 411 -49.77 4.07 28.29
CA ILE A 411 -48.83 3.98 27.17
C ILE A 411 -48.79 2.53 26.72
N VAL A 412 -48.76 2.32 25.40
CA VAL A 412 -48.60 0.99 24.81
C VAL A 412 -47.35 0.31 25.38
N HIS A 413 -47.55 -0.89 25.93
CA HIS A 413 -46.50 -1.72 26.47
C HIS A 413 -45.51 -2.12 25.37
N PHE A 414 -44.25 -1.79 25.60
CA PHE A 414 -43.12 -2.13 24.74
C PHE A 414 -42.49 -3.43 25.24
N TYR A 415 -42.46 -4.46 24.39
CA TYR A 415 -41.82 -5.74 24.71
C TYR A 415 -40.32 -5.71 24.40
N GLY A 416 -39.93 -5.02 23.33
CA GLY A 416 -38.56 -4.98 22.85
C GLY A 416 -38.45 -4.71 21.36
N ALA A 417 -37.23 -4.73 20.84
CA ALA A 417 -36.90 -4.52 19.45
C ALA A 417 -35.88 -5.53 18.94
N VAL A 418 -35.90 -5.78 17.65
CA VAL A 418 -34.88 -6.58 16.95
C VAL A 418 -33.90 -5.61 16.30
N PHE A 419 -32.60 -5.81 16.55
CA PHE A 419 -31.52 -5.00 15.99
C PHE A 419 -30.74 -5.70 14.87
N ILE A 420 -31.20 -6.87 14.45
CA ILE A 420 -30.55 -7.69 13.42
C ILE A 420 -30.78 -7.05 12.04
N PRO A 421 -29.72 -6.84 11.23
CA PRO A 421 -29.84 -6.30 9.87
C PRO A 421 -30.90 -7.05 9.05
N ASN A 422 -31.68 -6.30 8.25
CA ASN A 422 -32.81 -6.79 7.45
C ASN A 422 -33.98 -7.40 8.25
N LYS A 423 -33.91 -7.44 9.59
CA LYS A 423 -34.98 -7.92 10.48
C LYS A 423 -35.39 -6.88 11.53
N VAL A 424 -35.00 -5.62 11.36
CA VAL A 424 -35.24 -4.57 12.37
C VAL A 424 -36.73 -4.30 12.56
N CYS A 425 -37.19 -4.43 13.81
CA CYS A 425 -38.58 -4.18 14.16
C CYS A 425 -38.75 -3.77 15.63
N VAL A 426 -39.86 -3.09 15.92
CA VAL A 426 -40.33 -2.75 17.28
C VAL A 426 -41.53 -3.64 17.60
N VAL A 427 -41.55 -4.21 18.80
CA VAL A 427 -42.61 -5.13 19.25
C VAL A 427 -43.35 -4.53 20.44
N THR A 428 -44.65 -4.36 20.29
CA THR A 428 -45.54 -3.80 21.33
C THR A 428 -46.76 -4.68 21.55
N GLU A 429 -47.51 -4.43 22.63
CA GLU A 429 -48.83 -5.06 22.81
C GLU A 429 -49.77 -4.76 21.64
N PHE A 430 -50.61 -5.73 21.30
CA PHE A 430 -51.57 -5.63 20.22
C PHE A 430 -52.89 -4.99 20.69
N ALA A 431 -53.31 -3.93 20.02
CA ALA A 431 -54.61 -3.29 20.25
C ALA A 431 -55.68 -3.87 19.31
N GLN A 432 -56.62 -4.64 19.85
CA GLN A 432 -57.57 -5.42 19.05
C GLN A 432 -58.59 -4.57 18.26
N TYR A 433 -58.82 -3.32 18.65
CA TYR A 433 -59.71 -2.40 17.95
C TYR A 433 -58.97 -1.38 17.07
N GLY A 434 -57.65 -1.54 16.91
CA GLY A 434 -56.82 -0.64 16.12
C GLY A 434 -56.66 0.74 16.75
N SER A 435 -56.36 1.74 15.91
CA SER A 435 -56.30 3.13 16.34
C SER A 435 -57.71 3.72 16.56
N LEU A 436 -57.81 4.79 17.32
CA LEU A 436 -59.06 5.52 17.49
C LEU A 436 -59.55 6.10 16.15
N GLN A 437 -58.62 6.47 15.27
CA GLN A 437 -58.96 6.86 13.90
C GLN A 437 -59.59 5.70 13.10
N ASP A 438 -59.11 4.47 13.27
CA ASP A 438 -59.70 3.29 12.63
C ASP A 438 -61.06 2.98 13.23
N LEU A 439 -61.22 3.09 14.54
CA LEU A 439 -62.52 2.94 15.20
C LEU A 439 -63.53 3.96 14.64
N MET A 440 -63.14 5.23 14.51
CA MET A 440 -63.98 6.29 13.92
C MET A 440 -64.33 6.07 12.45
N LYS A 441 -63.51 5.36 11.68
CA LYS A 441 -63.81 5.00 10.29
C LYS A 441 -64.82 3.86 10.18
N HIS A 442 -64.78 2.91 11.11
CA HIS A 442 -65.57 1.68 11.03
C HIS A 442 -66.84 1.71 11.88
N LYS A 443 -66.93 2.62 12.85
CA LYS A 443 -68.08 2.80 13.73
C LYS A 443 -68.75 4.14 13.50
N THR A 444 -70.07 4.17 13.53
CA THR A 444 -70.86 5.41 13.46
C THR A 444 -70.87 6.13 14.80
N TYR A 445 -71.36 7.37 14.81
CA TYR A 445 -71.54 8.15 16.05
C TYR A 445 -72.39 7.38 17.07
N ASP A 446 -73.49 6.75 16.64
CA ASP A 446 -74.42 6.10 17.59
C ASP A 446 -73.89 4.77 18.15
N GLU A 447 -72.90 4.16 17.51
CA GLU A 447 -72.30 2.90 17.97
C GLU A 447 -71.31 3.08 19.13
N ILE A 448 -70.76 4.28 19.32
CA ILE A 448 -69.78 4.58 20.37
C ILE A 448 -70.33 5.69 21.25
N ASP A 449 -70.79 5.33 22.44
CA ASP A 449 -71.35 6.27 23.42
C ASP A 449 -70.34 7.37 23.79
N MET A 450 -70.84 8.60 23.91
CA MET A 450 -70.07 9.76 24.37
C MET A 450 -69.31 9.47 25.66
N ILE A 451 -69.88 8.72 26.61
CA ILE A 451 -69.20 8.38 27.87
C ILE A 451 -67.91 7.58 27.60
N LEU A 452 -67.95 6.61 26.68
CA LEU A 452 -66.78 5.83 26.31
C LEU A 452 -65.73 6.71 25.61
N ARG A 453 -66.16 7.68 24.79
CA ARG A 453 -65.25 8.64 24.14
C ARG A 453 -64.54 9.53 25.15
N ILE A 454 -65.29 10.07 26.12
CA ILE A 454 -64.74 10.86 27.23
C ILE A 454 -63.72 10.02 28.00
N LYS A 455 -64.03 8.75 28.26
CA LYS A 455 -63.12 7.84 28.94
C LYS A 455 -61.83 7.57 28.14
N MET A 456 -61.91 7.35 26.84
CA MET A 456 -60.72 7.20 25.98
C MET A 456 -59.86 8.48 25.99
N MET A 457 -60.48 9.67 26.03
CA MET A 457 -59.76 10.93 26.17
C MET A 457 -59.16 11.11 27.57
N LEU A 458 -59.83 10.63 28.62
CA LEU A 458 -59.26 10.58 29.96
C LEU A 458 -58.00 9.71 29.99
N ASP A 459 -58.07 8.51 29.44
CA ASP A 459 -56.93 7.59 29.35
C ASP A 459 -55.77 8.21 28.56
N ALA A 460 -56.05 8.79 27.39
CA ALA A 460 -55.05 9.48 26.60
C ALA A 460 -54.43 10.67 27.36
N SER A 461 -55.23 11.48 28.06
CA SER A 461 -54.73 12.62 28.85
C SER A 461 -53.83 12.18 30.02
N ARG A 462 -54.11 11.03 30.64
CA ARG A 462 -53.22 10.43 31.66
C ARG A 462 -51.91 9.95 31.05
N GLY A 463 -51.94 9.40 29.83
CA GLY A 463 -50.73 9.10 29.06
C GLY A 463 -49.90 10.35 28.77
N ILE A 464 -50.52 11.44 28.33
CA ILE A 464 -49.84 12.73 28.06
C ILE A 464 -49.24 13.27 29.37
N LEU A 465 -49.98 13.21 30.48
CA LEU A 465 -49.52 13.68 31.78
C LEU A 465 -48.25 12.94 32.20
N TYR A 466 -48.27 11.60 32.10
CA TYR A 466 -47.10 10.77 32.39
C TYR A 466 -45.87 11.19 31.56
N LEU A 467 -46.01 11.39 30.25
CA LEU A 467 -44.91 11.85 29.40
C LEU A 467 -44.38 13.21 29.85
N HIS A 468 -45.30 14.15 30.11
CA HIS A 468 -44.96 15.50 30.50
C HIS A 468 -44.27 15.55 31.86
N GLU A 469 -44.68 14.75 32.84
CA GLU A 469 -44.00 14.63 34.15
C GLU A 469 -42.59 14.07 34.01
N ASN A 470 -42.38 13.13 33.08
CA ASN A 470 -41.06 12.59 32.75
C ASN A 470 -40.23 13.48 31.82
N GLY A 471 -40.71 14.70 31.52
CA GLY A 471 -39.98 15.67 30.69
C GLY A 471 -39.90 15.26 29.22
N ILE A 472 -40.92 14.58 28.69
CA ILE A 472 -40.98 14.08 27.32
C ILE A 472 -42.15 14.72 26.58
N LEU A 473 -41.90 15.10 25.32
CA LEU A 473 -42.92 15.61 24.40
C LEU A 473 -43.29 14.52 23.39
N HIS A 474 -44.58 14.35 23.12
CA HIS A 474 -45.06 13.37 22.14
C HIS A 474 -44.91 13.90 20.71
N ARG A 475 -45.32 15.15 20.45
CA ARG A 475 -45.21 15.90 19.19
C ARG A 475 -46.07 15.43 18.00
N ASP A 476 -46.76 14.30 18.11
CA ASP A 476 -47.72 13.82 17.10
C ASP A 476 -48.98 13.23 17.74
N ILE A 477 -49.62 13.97 18.65
CA ILE A 477 -50.88 13.53 19.28
C ILE A 477 -52.02 13.69 18.26
N LYS A 478 -52.67 12.58 17.93
CA LYS A 478 -53.80 12.49 16.99
C LYS A 478 -54.54 11.16 17.18
N PRO A 479 -55.77 11.00 16.65
CA PRO A 479 -56.52 9.75 16.76
C PRO A 479 -55.79 8.50 16.22
N ASP A 480 -54.92 8.62 15.20
CA ASP A 480 -54.13 7.48 14.71
C ASP A 480 -53.12 6.94 15.75
N ASN A 481 -52.67 7.80 16.67
CA ASN A 481 -51.64 7.48 17.67
C ASN A 481 -52.24 7.20 19.07
N ILE A 482 -53.56 6.99 19.14
CA ILE A 482 -54.28 6.52 20.31
C ILE A 482 -54.86 5.15 19.97
N LEU A 483 -54.34 4.08 20.57
CA LEU A 483 -54.80 2.72 20.31
C LEU A 483 -55.89 2.29 21.28
N VAL A 484 -56.90 1.58 20.76
CA VAL A 484 -58.06 1.14 21.54
C VAL A 484 -57.94 -0.34 21.89
N PHE A 485 -57.90 -0.61 23.20
CA PHE A 485 -57.75 -1.95 23.78
C PHE A 485 -59.06 -2.54 24.24
N SER A 486 -59.99 -1.71 24.70
CA SER A 486 -61.30 -2.15 25.15
C SER A 486 -62.40 -1.17 24.76
N LEU A 487 -63.59 -1.70 24.48
CA LEU A 487 -64.83 -0.93 24.34
C LEU A 487 -65.73 -1.08 25.58
N ASN A 488 -65.31 -1.87 26.57
CA ASN A 488 -66.06 -2.05 27.82
C ASN A 488 -65.78 -0.86 28.76
N LEU A 489 -66.84 -0.14 29.14
CA LEU A 489 -66.75 0.98 30.08
C LEU A 489 -66.25 0.60 31.48
N ASN A 490 -66.30 -0.68 31.86
CA ASN A 490 -65.86 -1.15 33.18
C ASN A 490 -64.38 -1.52 33.23
N ASP A 491 -63.71 -1.69 32.07
CA ASP A 491 -62.30 -2.05 32.05
C ASP A 491 -61.44 -0.87 32.52
N LYS A 492 -60.31 -1.12 33.20
CA LYS A 492 -59.52 -0.03 33.80
C LYS A 492 -59.00 0.98 32.76
N VAL A 493 -58.60 0.50 31.58
CA VAL A 493 -58.04 1.30 30.49
C VAL A 493 -58.68 0.86 29.18
N ASN A 494 -59.22 1.83 28.42
CA ASN A 494 -59.80 1.61 27.10
C ASN A 494 -58.85 2.01 25.98
N ALA A 495 -58.02 3.03 26.20
CA ALA A 495 -57.11 3.55 25.19
C ALA A 495 -55.70 3.82 25.73
N LYS A 496 -54.69 3.71 24.88
CA LYS A 496 -53.29 4.00 25.22
C LYS A 496 -52.59 4.78 24.11
N LEU A 497 -51.63 5.62 24.47
CA LEU A 497 -50.78 6.33 23.50
C LEU A 497 -49.75 5.40 22.86
N THR A 498 -49.45 5.65 21.58
CA THR A 498 -48.44 4.94 20.79
C THR A 498 -47.66 5.88 19.87
N ASP A 499 -46.72 5.32 19.11
CA ASP A 499 -45.91 5.97 18.07
C ASP A 499 -45.04 7.14 18.57
N PHE A 500 -44.02 6.78 19.33
CA PHE A 500 -43.03 7.69 19.92
C PHE A 500 -41.83 7.99 19.01
N GLY A 501 -41.88 7.64 17.72
CA GLY A 501 -40.79 7.93 16.77
C GLY A 501 -40.52 9.43 16.59
N SER A 502 -41.53 10.25 16.90
CA SER A 502 -41.39 11.70 17.00
C SER A 502 -41.16 12.19 18.43
N ALA A 503 -41.05 11.37 19.48
CA ALA A 503 -40.87 11.86 20.84
C ALA A 503 -39.45 12.39 21.11
N ARG A 504 -39.31 13.36 22.03
CA ARG A 504 -38.01 13.92 22.45
C ARG A 504 -38.01 14.35 23.93
N ASN A 505 -36.84 14.27 24.56
CA ASN A 505 -36.61 14.76 25.93
C ASN A 505 -36.42 16.29 25.96
N VAL A 506 -37.14 16.97 26.84
CA VAL A 506 -37.13 18.44 26.99
C VAL A 506 -35.76 19.01 27.36
N ASN A 507 -34.90 18.26 28.06
CA ASN A 507 -33.60 18.72 28.57
C ASN A 507 -32.45 18.65 27.55
N MET A 508 -32.52 17.76 26.55
CA MET A 508 -31.55 17.72 25.44
C MET A 508 -31.76 18.84 24.39
N LEU A 509 -32.82 19.65 24.55
CA LEU A 509 -33.36 20.53 23.51
C LEU A 509 -33.13 22.03 23.76
N MET A 510 -32.27 22.43 24.71
CA MET A 510 -32.04 23.87 24.98
C MET A 510 -31.36 24.62 23.82
N THR A 511 -30.72 23.93 22.87
CA THR A 511 -29.89 24.60 21.85
C THR A 511 -30.57 24.89 20.51
N ASN A 512 -31.45 24.06 19.94
CA ASN A 512 -31.99 24.33 18.59
C ASN A 512 -33.37 23.70 18.34
N MET A 513 -34.47 24.37 18.69
CA MET A 513 -35.79 24.05 18.14
C MET A 513 -36.09 24.96 16.96
N THR A 514 -35.60 24.57 15.79
CA THR A 514 -36.10 25.01 14.48
C THR A 514 -36.45 23.75 13.68
N PHE A 515 -37.56 23.81 12.95
CA PHE A 515 -38.19 22.77 12.12
C PHE A 515 -37.25 21.61 11.70
N THR A 516 -37.27 20.47 12.41
CA THR A 516 -36.59 19.24 11.96
C THR A 516 -37.46 18.53 10.90
N LYS A 517 -36.86 17.92 9.87
CA LYS A 517 -37.60 17.09 8.89
C LYS A 517 -38.49 16.07 9.61
N GLY A 518 -39.76 15.96 9.22
CA GLY A 518 -40.68 14.90 9.69
C GLY A 518 -41.54 15.19 10.93
N ILE A 519 -41.65 16.44 11.40
CA ILE A 519 -42.51 16.77 12.56
C ILE A 519 -43.99 16.74 12.16
N GLY A 520 -44.80 15.96 12.90
CA GLY A 520 -46.25 16.08 13.06
C GLY A 520 -47.12 15.95 11.81
N THR A 521 -48.42 15.74 12.01
CA THR A 521 -49.42 15.87 10.94
C THR A 521 -49.94 17.31 10.93
N PRO A 522 -49.79 18.11 9.85
CA PRO A 522 -50.01 19.56 9.85
C PRO A 522 -51.33 20.05 10.45
N ILE A 523 -52.38 19.22 10.38
CA ILE A 523 -53.72 19.56 10.86
C ILE A 523 -53.84 19.61 12.39
N TYR A 524 -52.93 18.98 13.13
CA TYR A 524 -52.92 18.97 14.61
C TYR A 524 -51.87 19.93 15.19
N MET A 525 -51.07 20.59 14.35
CA MET A 525 -49.95 21.42 14.82
C MET A 525 -50.43 22.70 15.49
N ALA A 526 -49.77 23.04 16.61
CA ALA A 526 -49.99 24.30 17.30
C ALA A 526 -49.49 25.52 16.50
N PRO A 527 -50.08 26.72 16.68
CA PRO A 527 -49.68 27.93 15.97
C PRO A 527 -48.18 28.23 16.02
N GLU A 528 -47.55 28.07 17.19
CA GLU A 528 -46.12 28.31 17.39
C GLU A 528 -45.25 27.28 16.63
N VAL A 529 -45.75 26.05 16.45
CA VAL A 529 -45.06 25.00 15.68
C VAL A 529 -45.14 25.34 14.18
N LEU A 530 -46.30 25.77 13.71
CA LEU A 530 -46.52 26.22 12.32
C LEU A 530 -45.67 27.45 11.97
N ASN A 531 -45.54 28.39 12.91
CA ASN A 531 -44.68 29.58 12.78
C ASN A 531 -43.18 29.29 12.94
N LYS A 532 -42.80 28.03 13.19
CA LYS A 532 -41.40 27.61 13.43
C LYS A 532 -40.76 28.28 14.65
N GLU A 533 -41.57 28.60 15.64
CA GLU A 533 -41.14 29.14 16.93
C GLU A 533 -40.73 28.00 17.89
N LYS A 534 -40.11 28.37 19.03
CA LYS A 534 -39.78 27.40 20.08
C LYS A 534 -41.05 26.94 20.78
N TYR A 535 -41.28 25.63 20.82
CA TYR A 535 -42.46 25.02 21.43
C TYR A 535 -42.10 24.11 22.61
N LYS A 536 -43.06 23.81 23.50
CA LYS A 536 -42.87 22.91 24.65
C LYS A 536 -44.12 22.03 24.84
N LYS A 537 -44.37 21.58 26.06
CA LYS A 537 -45.52 20.75 26.48
C LYS A 537 -46.87 21.29 25.98
N ALA A 538 -47.03 22.62 25.93
CA ALA A 538 -48.25 23.28 25.46
C ALA A 538 -48.61 22.96 23.99
N ALA A 539 -47.67 22.53 23.14
CA ALA A 539 -47.97 22.12 21.77
C ALA A 539 -48.71 20.76 21.71
N ASP A 540 -48.36 19.83 22.60
CA ASP A 540 -49.08 18.57 22.77
C ASP A 540 -50.52 18.83 23.23
N ILE A 541 -50.72 19.83 24.11
CA ILE A 541 -52.06 20.24 24.59
C ILE A 541 -52.93 20.76 23.45
N TYR A 542 -52.38 21.59 22.56
CA TYR A 542 -53.09 22.06 21.38
C TYR A 542 -53.52 20.89 20.49
N SER A 543 -52.59 19.97 20.21
CA SER A 543 -52.84 18.77 19.39
C SER A 543 -53.93 17.88 20.01
N PHE A 544 -53.93 17.78 21.35
CA PHE A 544 -54.96 17.07 22.10
C PHE A 544 -56.33 17.76 22.04
N GLY A 545 -56.38 19.10 22.01
CA GLY A 545 -57.62 19.86 21.77
C GLY A 545 -58.28 19.53 20.43
N ILE A 546 -57.49 19.49 19.35
CA ILE A 546 -57.97 19.07 18.03
C ILE A 546 -58.44 17.61 18.05
N THR A 547 -57.68 16.73 18.71
CA THR A 547 -58.04 15.31 18.87
C THR A 547 -59.38 15.15 19.60
N MET A 548 -59.60 15.88 20.69
CA MET A 548 -60.87 15.88 21.42
C MET A 548 -62.02 16.39 20.57
N TYR A 549 -61.81 17.43 19.75
CA TYR A 549 -62.83 17.92 18.82
C TYR A 549 -63.28 16.83 17.84
N GLU A 550 -62.33 16.11 17.24
CA GLU A 550 -62.63 15.02 16.31
C GLU A 550 -63.36 13.86 17.00
N VAL A 551 -62.91 13.48 18.19
CA VAL A 551 -63.44 12.33 18.93
C VAL A 551 -64.83 12.66 19.49
N PHE A 552 -65.05 13.80 20.13
CA PHE A 552 -66.38 14.15 20.66
C PHE A 552 -67.37 14.41 19.53
N GLY A 553 -66.95 15.10 18.47
CA GLY A 553 -67.77 15.34 17.28
C GLY A 553 -67.96 14.11 16.39
N TRP A 554 -67.17 13.05 16.59
CA TRP A 554 -67.04 11.88 15.72
C TRP A 554 -66.87 12.25 14.24
N CYS A 555 -65.96 13.18 13.96
CA CYS A 555 -65.83 13.82 12.66
C CYS A 555 -64.39 14.27 12.37
N LYS A 556 -64.12 14.64 11.12
CA LYS A 556 -62.86 15.34 10.78
C LYS A 556 -62.94 16.80 11.22
N ALA A 557 -61.91 17.29 11.92
CA ALA A 557 -61.82 18.67 12.39
C ALA A 557 -61.81 19.66 11.22
N TYR A 558 -60.96 19.39 10.23
CA TYR A 558 -60.80 20.20 9.02
C TYR A 558 -61.23 19.41 7.78
N PRO A 559 -62.53 19.38 7.42
CA PRO A 559 -63.00 18.63 6.26
C PRO A 559 -62.50 19.26 4.95
N ILE A 560 -62.15 18.41 3.97
CA ILE A 560 -61.60 18.82 2.66
C ILE A 560 -62.56 19.73 1.87
N THR A 561 -63.87 19.63 2.15
CA THR A 561 -64.91 20.48 1.56
C THR A 561 -64.72 21.96 1.89
N THR A 562 -64.22 22.25 3.10
CA THR A 562 -64.00 23.61 3.60
C THR A 562 -62.52 23.99 3.54
N PHE A 563 -61.65 23.07 3.95
CA PHE A 563 -60.21 23.23 3.99
C PHE A 563 -59.57 22.37 2.89
N LYS A 564 -59.67 22.84 1.64
CA LYS A 564 -59.20 22.10 0.46
C LYS A 564 -57.71 21.75 0.51
N PHE A 565 -56.91 22.55 1.21
CA PHE A 565 -55.46 22.41 1.26
C PHE A 565 -54.89 22.61 2.68
N PRO A 566 -53.84 21.88 3.08
CA PRO A 566 -53.26 22.00 4.43
C PRO A 566 -52.78 23.40 4.82
N TRP A 567 -52.26 24.20 3.86
CA TRP A 567 -51.82 25.57 4.16
C TRP A 567 -52.99 26.49 4.55
N LYS A 568 -54.22 26.21 4.10
CA LYS A 568 -55.41 26.96 4.55
C LYS A 568 -55.73 26.73 6.02
N ILE A 569 -55.44 25.53 6.53
CA ILE A 569 -55.54 25.23 7.96
C ILE A 569 -54.48 26.02 8.72
N ALA A 570 -53.25 26.07 8.20
CA ALA A 570 -52.18 26.86 8.82
C ALA A 570 -52.51 28.36 8.85
N GLU A 571 -53.00 28.94 7.75
CA GLU A 571 -53.47 30.34 7.68
C GLU A 571 -54.58 30.61 8.70
N PHE A 572 -55.59 29.75 8.78
CA PHE A 572 -56.70 29.86 9.72
C PHE A 572 -56.22 29.83 11.18
N VAL A 573 -55.42 28.83 11.53
CA VAL A 573 -54.92 28.65 12.91
C VAL A 573 -53.98 29.78 13.33
N THR A 574 -53.08 30.21 12.44
CA THR A 574 -52.09 31.28 12.73
C THR A 574 -52.75 32.66 12.83
N ALA A 575 -53.86 32.89 12.14
CA ALA A 575 -54.69 34.09 12.28
C ALA A 575 -55.43 34.17 13.62
N GLY A 576 -55.43 33.10 14.44
CA GLY A 576 -56.13 33.06 15.72
C GLY A 576 -57.54 32.44 15.65
N GLU A 577 -57.97 32.02 14.47
CA GLU A 577 -59.30 31.44 14.24
C GLU A 577 -59.40 30.01 14.80
N ARG A 578 -60.59 29.60 15.23
CA ARG A 578 -60.87 28.27 15.80
C ARG A 578 -62.18 27.70 15.26
N LEU A 579 -62.31 26.38 15.29
CA LEU A 579 -63.51 25.69 14.80
C LEU A 579 -64.69 25.95 15.75
N GLU A 580 -65.85 26.24 15.20
CA GLU A 580 -67.08 26.42 15.97
C GLU A 580 -67.56 25.11 16.62
N ARG A 581 -68.33 25.24 17.72
CA ARG A 581 -68.96 24.11 18.40
C ARG A 581 -69.98 23.44 17.49
N ARG A 582 -69.89 22.11 17.36
CA ARG A 582 -70.96 21.31 16.73
C ARG A 582 -72.05 20.99 17.75
N GLU A 583 -73.29 20.87 17.28
CA GLU A 583 -74.44 20.55 18.13
C GLU A 583 -74.25 19.26 18.95
N ASN A 584 -73.61 18.25 18.34
CA ASN A 584 -73.35 16.95 18.95
C ASN A 584 -72.18 16.93 19.96
N ILE A 585 -71.51 18.06 20.17
CA ILE A 585 -70.49 18.26 21.19
C ILE A 585 -71.11 19.05 22.35
N PRO A 586 -71.28 18.43 23.55
CA PRO A 586 -71.75 19.12 24.74
C PRO A 586 -70.91 20.36 25.09
N GLU A 587 -71.58 21.42 25.53
CA GLU A 587 -70.96 22.72 25.86
C GLU A 587 -69.74 22.58 26.80
N LYS A 588 -69.86 21.78 27.87
CA LYS A 588 -68.76 21.56 28.82
C LYS A 588 -67.53 20.90 28.18
N LEU A 589 -67.72 20.01 27.21
CA LEU A 589 -66.62 19.36 26.49
C LEU A 589 -65.99 20.31 25.48
N TYR A 590 -66.79 21.18 24.87
CA TYR A 590 -66.26 22.23 23.99
C TYR A 590 -65.44 23.27 24.77
N GLN A 591 -65.88 23.68 25.96
CA GLN A 591 -65.09 24.55 26.85
C GLN A 591 -63.71 23.96 27.15
N LEU A 592 -63.62 22.65 27.38
CA LEU A 592 -62.34 21.97 27.56
C LEU A 592 -61.44 22.07 26.31
N ILE A 593 -62.01 21.88 25.12
CA ILE A 593 -61.29 22.07 23.85
C ILE A 593 -60.79 23.51 23.74
N GLU A 594 -61.62 24.49 24.13
CA GLU A 594 -61.26 25.91 24.14
C GLU A 594 -60.09 26.27 25.05
N MET A 595 -60.00 25.60 26.19
CA MET A 595 -58.86 25.72 27.11
C MET A 595 -57.57 25.13 26.51
N CYS A 596 -57.68 24.13 25.63
CA CYS A 596 -56.53 23.44 25.04
C CYS A 596 -55.94 24.17 23.84
N TRP A 597 -56.74 24.83 23.01
CA TRP A 597 -56.29 25.42 21.74
C TRP A 597 -56.10 26.94 21.76
N LYS A 598 -55.88 27.57 22.93
CA LYS A 598 -55.59 29.01 23.02
C LYS A 598 -54.40 29.42 22.13
N GLN A 599 -54.45 30.64 21.58
CA GLN A 599 -53.41 31.15 20.68
C GLN A 599 -52.06 31.22 21.40
N ASN A 600 -52.02 31.87 22.55
CA ASN A 600 -50.83 31.94 23.39
C ASN A 600 -50.60 30.60 24.11
N PRO A 601 -49.43 29.94 23.92
CA PRO A 601 -49.15 28.66 24.57
C PRO A 601 -49.17 28.71 26.10
N LYS A 602 -48.93 29.89 26.71
CA LYS A 602 -48.94 30.07 28.18
C LYS A 602 -50.34 30.10 28.78
N GLU A 603 -51.34 30.39 27.97
CA GLU A 603 -52.76 30.42 28.37
C GLU A 603 -53.44 29.07 28.20
N ARG A 604 -52.76 28.10 27.58
CA ARG A 604 -53.29 26.75 27.45
C ARG A 604 -53.22 26.05 28.80
N GLU A 605 -54.25 25.27 29.06
CA GLU A 605 -54.37 24.57 30.32
C GLU A 605 -53.28 23.50 30.48
N THR A 606 -52.93 23.20 31.72
CA THR A 606 -51.96 22.14 32.02
C THR A 606 -52.61 20.75 31.92
N THR A 607 -51.82 19.73 31.58
CA THR A 607 -52.34 18.35 31.46
C THR A 607 -53.00 17.86 32.74
N ILE A 608 -52.49 18.25 33.92
CA ILE A 608 -53.06 17.84 35.21
C ILE A 608 -54.48 18.41 35.39
N ASN A 609 -54.68 19.68 35.05
CA ASN A 609 -55.99 20.32 35.12
C ASN A 609 -56.96 19.76 34.06
N ILE A 610 -56.46 19.37 32.88
CA ILE A 610 -57.26 18.68 31.86
C ILE A 610 -57.74 17.32 32.36
N VAL A 611 -56.85 16.51 32.96
CA VAL A 611 -57.20 15.21 33.56
C VAL A 611 -58.28 15.41 34.64
N ASP A 612 -58.07 16.36 35.55
CA ASP A 612 -59.03 16.68 36.62
C ASP A 612 -60.39 17.13 36.08
N PHE A 613 -60.39 17.94 35.02
CA PHE A 613 -61.62 18.42 34.39
C PHE A 613 -62.41 17.27 33.75
N ILE A 614 -61.75 16.41 32.96
CA ILE A 614 -62.39 15.25 32.34
C ILE A 614 -62.91 14.28 33.40
N GLN A 615 -62.14 14.04 34.48
CA GLN A 615 -62.54 13.15 35.56
C GLN A 615 -63.76 13.65 36.35
N ARG A 616 -63.95 14.98 36.47
CA ARG A 616 -65.17 15.55 37.06
C ARG A 616 -66.40 15.40 36.15
N ILE A 617 -66.21 15.43 34.82
CA ILE A 617 -67.29 15.23 33.85
C ILE A 617 -67.67 13.75 33.74
N CYS A 618 -66.71 12.85 33.93
CA CYS A 618 -66.90 11.41 33.93
C CYS A 618 -66.57 10.83 35.32
N PRO A 619 -67.44 11.00 36.34
CA PRO A 619 -67.21 10.39 37.64
C PRO A 619 -67.25 8.87 37.47
N LEU A 620 -66.08 8.23 37.54
CA LEU A 620 -65.97 6.77 37.56
C LEU A 620 -66.76 6.17 38.76
N SER A 621 -67.04 6.96 39.79
CA SER A 621 -67.85 6.60 40.96
C SER A 621 -69.36 6.51 40.70
N SER A 622 -69.91 7.20 39.70
CA SER A 622 -71.37 7.15 39.42
C SER A 622 -71.77 5.99 38.48
N LEU A 623 -70.80 5.27 37.90
CA LEU A 623 -71.05 4.05 37.11
C LEU A 623 -71.39 2.83 37.97
N PHE A 624 -71.00 2.82 39.25
CA PHE A 624 -71.42 1.77 40.21
C PHE A 624 -72.90 1.90 40.63
N GLU A 625 -73.47 3.11 40.61
CA GLU A 625 -74.87 3.35 41.01
C GLU A 625 -75.87 3.34 39.85
N PHE A 626 -75.43 3.57 38.60
CA PHE A 626 -76.36 3.59 37.46
C PHE A 626 -76.85 2.19 37.04
N HIS A 627 -76.15 1.11 37.42
CA HIS A 627 -76.56 -0.25 37.08
C HIS A 627 -77.63 -0.85 38.00
N THR A 628 -77.87 -0.28 39.19
CA THR A 628 -79.01 -0.69 40.04
C THR A 628 -80.32 -0.05 39.59
N ASN A 629 -80.31 1.15 39.02
CA ASN A 629 -81.55 1.86 38.65
C ASN A 629 -82.10 1.55 37.25
N LYS A 630 -81.32 0.97 36.33
CA LYS A 630 -81.86 0.50 35.03
C LYS A 630 -82.60 -0.84 35.11
N MET A 631 -82.43 -1.61 36.19
CA MET A 631 -83.15 -2.88 36.38
C MET A 631 -84.57 -2.69 36.95
N TYR A 632 -84.88 -1.52 37.53
CA TYR A 632 -86.21 -1.23 38.10
C TYR A 632 -87.19 -0.55 37.13
N LEU A 633 -86.72 0.05 36.02
CA LEU A 633 -87.62 0.71 35.07
C LEU A 633 -88.21 -0.18 33.98
N ILE A 634 -87.80 -1.46 33.88
CA ILE A 634 -88.39 -2.44 32.96
C ILE A 634 -89.46 -3.31 33.64
N LEU A 635 -89.62 -3.22 34.97
CA LEU A 635 -90.62 -3.96 35.74
C LEU A 635 -91.92 -3.20 36.03
N PHE A 636 -92.14 -2.03 35.41
CA PHE A 636 -93.35 -1.21 35.60
C PHE A 636 -94.26 -1.10 34.36
N PHE A 637 -94.01 -1.88 33.30
CA PHE A 637 -94.85 -1.91 32.09
C PHE A 637 -95.14 -3.32 31.55
N VAL A 638 -95.31 -4.31 32.43
CA VAL A 638 -95.98 -5.60 32.11
C VAL A 638 -96.98 -5.94 33.19
#